data_AF-A0AAN6DMS6-F1
#
_entry.id   AF-A0AAN6DMS6-F1
#
_cell.length_a   1.000
_cell.length_b   1.000
_cell.length_c   1.000
_cell.angle_alpha   90.00
_cell.angle_beta   90.00
_cell.angle_gamma   90.00
#
_symmetry.space_group_name_H-M   'P 1'
#
loop_
_entity.id
_entity.type
_entity.pdbx_description
1 polymer ?
#
loop_
_entity_poly.entity_id
_entity_poly.type
_entity_poly.pdbx_seq_one_letter_code
_entity_poly.pdbx_strand_id
1 'polypeptide(L)'
;MGNKVYVTEHTLSYTSISNKSPQGLQCLKSLFFQYDSPNPSRMELNHLLAPDFQDNTNGSDRNVGREETVDAIVSARTTCIKHQIDLKHAWCIENSGSSHTVFFEAARFMLMEGDSDWTKVPISGRIEVKIKENRFKMKDAIAQITSRRMTSDASQLVRRGVQRMSTMPLSPAETPFSPRETPSSPAAETSSSNSQPSTSRYNFPSASELPAIRTTSHKADETLPAYNSPSKDVDISNGSPTLMSGSSSEPQEKS
;
A
#
# COMPACT_ATOMS: atom_id res chain seq x y z
N MET A 1 21.16 -31.15 16.55
CA MET A 1 21.76 -29.83 16.24
C MET A 1 20.62 -28.85 16.04
N GLY A 2 20.48 -27.82 16.89
CA GLY A 2 19.43 -26.82 16.73
C GLY A 2 19.73 -25.91 15.55
N ASN A 3 18.74 -25.66 14.69
CA ASN A 3 18.86 -24.66 13.63
C ASN A 3 19.03 -23.29 14.29
N LYS A 4 20.16 -22.61 14.03
CA LYS A 4 20.36 -21.22 14.43
C LYS A 4 19.46 -20.34 13.57
N VAL A 5 18.58 -19.58 14.22
CA VAL A 5 17.77 -18.54 13.58
C VAL A 5 18.55 -17.24 13.66
N TYR A 6 18.75 -16.57 12.53
CA TYR A 6 19.39 -15.26 12.47
C TYR A 6 18.33 -14.17 12.29
N VAL A 7 18.46 -13.07 13.02
CA VAL A 7 17.55 -11.92 12.92
C VAL A 7 18.37 -10.70 12.55
N THR A 8 18.00 -10.05 11.45
CA THR A 8 18.60 -8.81 10.98
C THR A 8 17.58 -7.68 11.05
N GLU A 9 17.94 -6.60 11.71
CA GLU A 9 17.12 -5.40 11.85
C GLU A 9 17.53 -4.33 10.81
N HIS A 10 16.55 -3.59 10.31
CA HIS A 10 16.75 -2.45 9.40
C HIS A 10 15.84 -1.29 9.81
N THR A 11 16.43 -0.14 10.13
CA THR A 11 15.75 1.06 10.67
C THR A 11 15.81 2.26 9.72
N LEU A 12 16.42 2.11 8.55
CA LEU A 12 16.57 3.18 7.56
C LEU A 12 15.51 3.02 6.45
N SER A 13 15.52 3.95 5.48
CA SER A 13 14.68 3.82 4.28
C SER A 13 14.90 2.48 3.56
N TYR A 14 13.86 2.00 2.88
CA TYR A 14 13.95 0.77 2.09
C TYR A 14 15.01 0.87 0.97
N THR A 15 15.29 2.09 0.49
CA THR A 15 16.28 2.34 -0.56
C THR A 15 17.72 2.05 -0.12
N SER A 16 18.02 2.16 1.18
CA SER A 16 19.35 1.89 1.74
C SER A 16 19.60 0.42 2.06
N ILE A 17 18.59 -0.45 1.93
CA ILE A 17 18.77 -1.90 2.01
C ILE A 17 19.80 -2.31 0.95
N SER A 18 20.92 -2.86 1.41
CA SER A 18 22.07 -3.16 0.56
C SER A 18 21.92 -4.52 -0.13
N ASN A 19 22.70 -4.76 -1.18
CA ASN A 19 22.78 -6.07 -1.82
C ASN A 19 23.46 -7.14 -0.93
N LYS A 20 24.04 -6.73 0.21
CA LYS A 20 24.61 -7.63 1.22
C LYS A 20 23.60 -7.98 2.32
N SER A 21 22.46 -7.30 2.37
CA SER A 21 21.41 -7.57 3.35
C SER A 21 20.74 -8.93 3.05
N PRO A 22 20.10 -9.59 4.03
CA PRO A 22 19.38 -10.83 3.79
C PRO A 22 18.38 -10.72 2.63
N GLN A 23 18.22 -11.81 1.87
CA GLN A 23 17.36 -11.86 0.68
C GLN A 23 15.91 -11.40 0.96
N GLY A 24 15.40 -11.68 2.16
CA GLY A 24 14.09 -11.16 2.61
C GLY A 24 14.00 -9.63 2.53
N LEU A 25 15.00 -8.90 3.06
CA LEU A 25 15.03 -7.43 2.99
C LEU A 25 15.19 -6.95 1.55
N GLN A 26 15.97 -7.65 0.73
CA GLN A 26 16.11 -7.32 -0.69
C GLN A 26 14.77 -7.47 -1.44
N CYS A 27 13.99 -8.52 -1.14
CA CYS A 27 12.63 -8.66 -1.68
C CYS A 27 11.70 -7.54 -1.21
N LEU A 28 11.76 -7.13 0.06
CA LEU A 28 11.00 -5.99 0.59
C LEU A 28 11.36 -4.70 -0.17
N LYS A 29 12.66 -4.44 -0.37
CA LYS A 29 13.16 -3.31 -1.15
C LYS A 29 12.57 -3.31 -2.56
N SER A 30 12.67 -4.42 -3.27
CA SER A 30 12.16 -4.56 -4.63
C SER A 30 10.64 -4.35 -4.69
N LEU A 31 9.89 -4.88 -3.70
CA LEU A 31 8.45 -4.69 -3.63
C LEU A 31 8.09 -3.21 -3.44
N PHE A 32 8.72 -2.54 -2.48
CA PHE A 32 8.46 -1.12 -2.22
C PHE A 32 8.91 -0.23 -3.37
N PHE A 33 10.00 -0.59 -4.05
CA PHE A 33 10.41 0.07 -5.28
C PHE A 33 9.34 -0.02 -6.38
N GLN A 34 8.71 -1.19 -6.58
CA GLN A 34 7.60 -1.29 -7.55
C GLN A 34 6.39 -0.47 -7.14
N TYR A 35 6.11 -0.38 -5.84
CA TYR A 35 5.06 0.48 -5.31
C TYR A 35 5.33 1.98 -5.52
N ASP A 36 6.58 2.43 -5.48
CA ASP A 36 6.96 3.84 -5.64
C ASP A 36 7.30 4.20 -7.10
N SER A 37 7.61 3.23 -7.94
CA SER A 37 7.93 3.46 -9.35
C SER A 37 6.76 4.15 -10.07
N PRO A 38 6.98 5.24 -10.83
CA PRO A 38 5.93 5.83 -11.66
C PRO A 38 5.42 4.86 -12.72
N ASN A 39 6.26 3.89 -13.12
CA ASN A 39 5.94 2.83 -14.08
C ASN A 39 6.28 1.46 -13.48
N PRO A 40 5.40 0.88 -12.64
CA PRO A 40 5.61 -0.46 -12.09
C PRO A 40 5.71 -1.50 -13.22
N SER A 41 6.69 -2.41 -13.14
CA SER A 41 6.93 -3.41 -14.17
C SER A 41 6.24 -4.72 -13.83
N ARG A 42 5.31 -5.16 -14.69
CA ARG A 42 4.66 -6.47 -14.59
C ARG A 42 5.69 -7.61 -14.56
N MET A 43 6.74 -7.50 -15.37
CA MET A 43 7.79 -8.52 -15.49
C MET A 43 8.58 -8.66 -14.18
N GLU A 44 8.98 -7.53 -13.58
CA GLU A 44 9.71 -7.51 -12.30
C GLU A 44 8.85 -8.06 -11.17
N LEU A 45 7.57 -7.65 -11.12
CA LEU A 45 6.62 -8.16 -10.13
C LEU A 45 6.39 -9.67 -10.27
N ASN A 46 6.30 -10.19 -11.49
CA ASN A 46 6.16 -11.62 -11.75
C ASN A 46 7.42 -12.43 -11.41
N HIS A 47 8.61 -11.82 -11.46
CA HIS A 47 9.84 -12.43 -10.96
C HIS A 47 9.87 -12.43 -9.43
N LEU A 48 9.46 -11.33 -8.81
CA LEU A 48 9.47 -11.12 -7.37
C LEU A 48 8.43 -11.97 -6.63
N LEU A 49 7.23 -12.12 -7.17
CA LEU A 49 6.12 -12.86 -6.57
C LEU A 49 6.09 -14.30 -7.10
N ALA A 50 6.08 -15.27 -6.19
CA ALA A 50 6.01 -16.68 -6.55
C ALA A 50 4.69 -17.01 -7.28
N PRO A 51 4.65 -18.04 -8.16
CA PRO A 51 3.42 -18.42 -8.87
C PRO A 51 2.24 -18.76 -7.95
N ASP A 52 2.52 -19.29 -6.76
CA ASP A 52 1.57 -19.64 -5.70
C ASP A 52 1.38 -18.53 -4.67
N PHE A 53 1.78 -17.29 -5.00
CA PHE A 53 1.71 -16.16 -4.09
C PHE A 53 0.30 -15.87 -3.58
N GLN A 54 0.20 -15.62 -2.27
CA GLN A 54 -1.04 -15.29 -1.57
C GLN A 54 -0.89 -13.97 -0.82
N ASP A 55 -1.76 -13.00 -1.14
CA ASP A 55 -1.87 -11.73 -0.44
C ASP A 55 -3.12 -11.69 0.43
N ASN A 56 -2.95 -11.19 1.66
CA ASN A 56 -4.03 -10.99 2.61
C ASN A 56 -3.90 -9.59 3.22
N THR A 57 -4.89 -8.74 2.96
CA THR A 57 -4.90 -7.37 3.48
C THR A 57 -6.02 -7.18 4.50
N ASN A 58 -5.71 -6.52 5.62
CA ASN A 58 -6.63 -6.18 6.70
C ASN A 58 -7.41 -7.37 7.30
N GLY A 59 -6.83 -8.57 7.27
CA GLY A 59 -7.47 -9.77 7.80
C GLY A 59 -8.69 -10.22 6.99
N SER A 60 -8.77 -9.84 5.72
CA SER A 60 -9.79 -10.32 4.79
C SER A 60 -9.79 -11.86 4.71
N ASP A 61 -10.97 -12.48 4.75
CA ASP A 61 -11.10 -13.94 4.52
C ASP A 61 -10.75 -14.34 3.07
N ARG A 62 -10.80 -13.37 2.15
CA ARG A 62 -10.38 -13.56 0.76
C ARG A 62 -8.87 -13.36 0.64
N ASN A 63 -8.18 -14.38 0.16
CA ASN A 63 -6.81 -14.27 -0.32
C ASN A 63 -6.79 -13.84 -1.79
N VAL A 64 -5.85 -12.96 -2.11
CA VAL A 64 -5.62 -12.41 -3.45
C VAL A 64 -4.41 -13.11 -4.07
N GLY A 65 -4.57 -13.58 -5.31
CA GLY A 65 -3.49 -14.27 -6.02
C GLY A 65 -2.44 -13.32 -6.60
N ARG A 66 -1.39 -13.91 -7.19
CA ARG A 66 -0.32 -13.15 -7.86
C ARG A 66 -0.85 -12.17 -8.91
N GLU A 67 -1.56 -12.65 -9.92
CA GLU A 67 -1.96 -11.82 -11.06
C GLU A 67 -2.81 -10.62 -10.64
N GLU A 68 -3.80 -10.84 -9.76
CA GLU A 68 -4.63 -9.76 -9.24
C GLU A 68 -3.83 -8.75 -8.42
N THR A 69 -2.85 -9.20 -7.63
CA THR A 69 -1.95 -8.30 -6.90
C THR A 69 -1.09 -7.47 -7.85
N VAL A 70 -0.57 -8.10 -8.91
CA VAL A 70 0.23 -7.42 -9.94
C VAL A 70 -0.62 -6.39 -10.67
N ASP A 71 -1.83 -6.76 -11.07
CA ASP A 71 -2.79 -5.85 -11.71
C ASP A 71 -3.11 -4.66 -10.80
N ALA A 72 -3.33 -4.89 -9.50
CA ALA A 72 -3.59 -3.84 -8.54
C ALA A 72 -2.41 -2.86 -8.39
N ILE A 73 -1.17 -3.36 -8.35
CA ILE A 73 0.02 -2.50 -8.25
C ILE A 73 0.21 -1.67 -9.53
N VAL A 74 0.08 -2.29 -10.70
CA VAL A 74 0.26 -1.62 -11.99
C VAL A 74 -0.87 -0.60 -12.22
N SER A 75 -2.11 -0.97 -11.94
CA SER A 75 -3.28 -0.10 -12.14
C SER A 75 -3.40 1.00 -11.09
N ALA A 76 -2.77 0.89 -9.91
CA ALA A 76 -2.80 1.95 -8.90
C ALA A 76 -2.35 3.31 -9.45
N ARG A 77 -1.52 3.34 -10.49
CA ARG A 77 -1.05 4.56 -11.16
C ARG A 77 -2.09 5.30 -11.97
N THR A 78 -3.20 4.66 -12.34
CA THR A 78 -4.27 5.35 -13.07
C THR A 78 -4.98 6.38 -12.20
N THR A 79 -5.01 6.18 -10.89
CA THR A 79 -5.73 7.04 -9.92
C THR A 79 -4.80 7.76 -8.95
N CYS A 80 -3.55 7.33 -8.85
CA CYS A 80 -2.55 7.87 -7.94
C CYS A 80 -1.42 8.55 -8.73
N ILE A 81 -1.40 9.89 -8.70
CA ILE A 81 -0.42 10.73 -9.40
C ILE A 81 0.98 10.53 -8.82
N LYS A 82 1.08 10.52 -7.48
CA LYS A 82 2.36 10.32 -6.79
C LYS A 82 2.19 9.35 -5.64
N HIS A 83 3.23 8.59 -5.40
CA HIS A 83 3.25 7.55 -4.39
C HIS A 83 4.64 7.42 -3.80
N GLN A 84 4.70 7.30 -2.49
CA GLN A 84 5.95 7.11 -1.76
C GLN A 84 5.73 6.22 -0.55
N ILE A 85 6.65 5.30 -0.30
CA ILE A 85 6.69 4.50 0.93
C ILE A 85 7.86 4.96 1.78
N ASP A 86 7.54 5.31 3.02
CA ASP A 86 8.52 5.58 4.06
C ASP A 86 8.61 4.37 5.00
N LEU A 87 9.68 3.60 4.87
CA LEU A 87 9.95 2.47 5.74
C LEU A 87 10.47 2.99 7.09
N LYS A 88 9.73 2.68 8.16
CA LYS A 88 10.15 3.00 9.53
C LYS A 88 11.07 1.94 10.09
N HIS A 89 10.66 0.68 9.93
CA HIS A 89 11.34 -0.45 10.54
C HIS A 89 11.08 -1.74 9.78
N ALA A 90 12.09 -2.61 9.70
CA ALA A 90 11.92 -3.98 9.25
C ALA A 90 12.82 -4.95 10.04
N TRP A 91 12.32 -6.16 10.25
CA TRP A 91 13.08 -7.28 10.79
C TRP A 91 13.02 -8.45 9.82
N CYS A 92 14.16 -8.99 9.43
CA CYS A 92 14.26 -10.22 8.65
C CYS A 92 14.73 -11.37 9.54
N ILE A 93 13.90 -12.40 9.63
CA ILE A 93 14.19 -13.66 10.31
C ILE A 93 14.58 -14.70 9.25
N GLU A 94 15.79 -15.21 9.34
CA GLU A 94 16.30 -16.30 8.50
C GLU A 94 15.95 -17.62 9.19
N ASN A 95 14.78 -18.19 8.85
CA ASN A 95 14.28 -19.43 9.46
C ASN A 95 15.14 -20.63 9.03
N SER A 96 15.58 -20.61 7.77
CA SER A 96 16.51 -21.56 7.17
C SER A 96 17.23 -20.88 6.00
N GLY A 97 18.27 -21.52 5.44
CA GLY A 97 18.94 -21.02 4.23
C GLY A 97 18.03 -20.91 2.99
N SER A 98 16.80 -21.44 3.05
CA SER A 98 15.82 -21.40 1.96
C SER A 98 14.53 -20.64 2.31
N SER A 99 14.39 -20.11 3.52
CA SER A 99 13.16 -19.46 3.98
C SER A 99 13.43 -18.30 4.93
N HIS A 100 12.98 -17.11 4.52
CA HIS A 100 13.06 -15.90 5.32
C HIS A 100 11.65 -15.38 5.60
N THR A 101 11.48 -14.71 6.74
CA THR A 101 10.26 -13.97 7.08
C THR A 101 10.64 -12.53 7.40
N VAL A 102 9.98 -11.57 6.77
CA VAL A 102 10.22 -10.16 7.04
C VAL A 102 8.99 -9.53 7.65
N PHE A 103 9.15 -8.88 8.79
CA PHE A 103 8.15 -8.00 9.39
C PHE A 103 8.53 -6.56 9.09
N PHE A 104 7.55 -5.70 8.79
CA PHE A 104 7.82 -4.30 8.49
C PHE A 104 6.74 -3.38 9.04
N GLU A 105 7.14 -2.15 9.31
CA GLU A 105 6.29 -0.99 9.58
C GLU A 105 6.70 0.14 8.66
N ALA A 106 5.72 0.75 8.00
CA ALA A 106 5.94 1.84 7.06
C ALA A 106 4.74 2.80 7.02
N ALA A 107 4.90 3.89 6.27
CA ALA A 107 3.80 4.75 5.89
C ALA A 107 3.78 4.92 4.37
N ARG A 108 2.62 4.70 3.77
CA ARG A 108 2.36 4.95 2.36
C ARG A 108 1.80 6.36 2.22
N PHE A 109 2.45 7.19 1.43
CA PHE A 109 1.97 8.51 1.05
C PHE A 109 1.45 8.42 -0.37
N MET A 110 0.20 8.86 -0.58
CA MET A 110 -0.43 8.87 -1.90
C MET A 110 -1.01 10.24 -2.20
N LEU A 111 -0.74 10.75 -3.39
CA LEU A 111 -1.44 11.89 -3.97
C LEU A 111 -2.38 11.35 -5.04
N MET A 112 -3.68 11.37 -4.76
CA MET A 112 -4.70 10.91 -5.70
C MET A 112 -5.03 12.00 -6.71
N GLU A 113 -5.54 11.60 -7.87
CA GLU A 113 -6.05 12.56 -8.84
C GLU A 113 -7.20 13.38 -8.23
N GLY A 114 -7.06 14.72 -8.31
CA GLY A 114 -7.99 15.68 -7.72
C GLY A 114 -7.74 16.05 -6.26
N ASP A 115 -6.78 15.41 -5.58
CA ASP A 115 -6.37 15.81 -4.23
C ASP A 115 -5.35 16.96 -4.28
N SER A 116 -5.45 17.93 -3.36
CA SER A 116 -4.46 18.99 -3.17
C SER A 116 -3.24 18.52 -2.36
N ASP A 117 -3.44 17.52 -1.49
CA ASP A 117 -2.47 17.10 -0.49
C ASP A 117 -2.28 15.60 -0.46
N TRP A 118 -1.10 15.18 0.00
CA TRP A 118 -0.82 13.79 0.27
C TRP A 118 -1.76 13.20 1.34
N THR A 119 -2.17 11.96 1.12
CA THR A 119 -2.80 11.12 2.14
C THR A 119 -1.76 10.17 2.71
N LYS A 120 -1.58 10.21 4.03
CA LYS A 120 -0.74 9.24 4.75
C LYS A 120 -1.58 8.04 5.17
N VAL A 121 -1.16 6.85 4.75
CA VAL A 121 -1.76 5.55 5.09
C VAL A 121 -0.69 4.75 5.84
N PRO A 122 -0.78 4.66 7.17
CA PRO A 122 0.07 3.77 7.96
C PRO A 122 -0.12 2.32 7.50
N ILE A 123 1.00 1.60 7.37
CA ILE A 123 1.00 0.21 6.95
C ILE A 123 1.96 -0.61 7.80
N SER A 124 1.59 -1.85 8.06
CA SER A 124 2.50 -2.84 8.65
C SER A 124 2.21 -4.20 8.03
N GLY A 125 3.16 -5.12 8.13
CA GLY A 125 2.93 -6.42 7.55
C GLY A 125 4.06 -7.41 7.74
N ARG A 126 3.83 -8.55 7.10
CA ARG A 126 4.71 -9.70 7.04
C ARG A 126 4.80 -10.16 5.59
N ILE A 127 6.01 -10.43 5.11
CA ILE A 127 6.23 -11.18 3.88
C ILE A 127 6.99 -12.48 4.19
N GLU A 128 6.61 -13.54 3.49
CA GLU A 128 7.32 -14.81 3.50
C GLU A 128 8.08 -14.94 2.19
N VAL A 129 9.37 -15.28 2.29
CA VAL A 129 10.28 -15.34 1.15
C VAL A 129 10.88 -16.72 1.07
N LYS A 130 10.77 -17.33 -0.11
CA LYS A 130 11.41 -18.60 -0.45
C LYS A 130 12.64 -18.33 -1.29
N ILE A 131 13.75 -18.93 -0.89
CA ILE A 131 15.04 -18.82 -1.58
C ILE A 131 15.32 -20.17 -2.22
N LYS A 132 15.46 -20.16 -3.55
CA LYS A 132 15.83 -21.32 -4.34
C LYS A 132 17.23 -21.12 -4.87
N GLU A 133 18.12 -22.06 -4.57
CA GLU A 133 19.44 -22.08 -5.19
C GLU A 133 19.30 -22.24 -6.71
N ASN A 134 19.94 -21.35 -7.45
CA ASN A 134 19.97 -21.45 -8.90
C ASN A 134 21.02 -22.48 -9.30
N ARG A 135 20.56 -23.69 -9.66
CA ARG A 135 21.45 -24.78 -10.09
C ARG A 135 22.22 -24.48 -11.38
N PHE A 136 21.81 -23.45 -12.15
CA PHE A 136 22.43 -23.10 -13.43
C PHE A 136 23.43 -21.95 -13.33
N LYS A 137 23.35 -21.12 -12.29
CA LYS A 137 24.34 -20.08 -11.98
C LYS A 137 24.63 -20.12 -10.49
N MET A 138 25.82 -20.61 -10.12
CA MET A 138 26.31 -20.71 -8.73
C MET A 138 26.39 -19.36 -7.96
N LYS A 139 25.87 -18.25 -8.49
CA LYS A 139 26.01 -16.92 -7.90
C LYS A 139 24.71 -16.23 -7.50
N ASP A 140 23.55 -16.58 -8.08
CA ASP A 140 22.31 -15.83 -7.81
C ASP A 140 21.21 -16.78 -7.35
N ALA A 141 21.08 -16.98 -6.04
CA ALA A 141 19.90 -17.61 -5.47
C ALA A 141 18.66 -16.77 -5.86
N ILE A 142 17.59 -17.44 -6.31
CA ILE A 142 16.34 -16.79 -6.68
C ILE A 142 15.48 -16.67 -5.42
N ALA A 143 15.28 -15.45 -4.94
CA ALA A 143 14.40 -15.16 -3.81
C ALA A 143 13.05 -14.64 -4.34
N GLN A 144 11.96 -15.28 -3.91
CA GLN A 144 10.59 -14.90 -4.29
C GLN A 144 9.69 -14.80 -3.07
N ILE A 145 8.77 -13.85 -3.09
CA ILE A 145 7.75 -13.68 -2.05
C ILE A 145 6.65 -14.71 -2.31
N THR A 146 6.38 -15.56 -1.33
CA THR A 146 5.33 -16.60 -1.39
C THR A 146 4.05 -16.16 -0.70
N SER A 147 4.14 -15.29 0.29
CA SER A 147 2.95 -14.73 0.91
C SER A 147 3.22 -13.32 1.43
N ARG A 148 2.19 -12.49 1.40
CA ARG A 148 2.15 -11.19 2.08
C ARG A 148 0.90 -11.11 2.93
N ARG A 149 1.07 -10.67 4.18
CA ARG A 149 -0.02 -10.25 5.05
C ARG A 149 0.22 -8.82 5.45
N MET A 150 -0.77 -7.95 5.22
CA MET A 150 -0.60 -6.52 5.39
C MET A 150 -1.81 -5.92 6.11
N THR A 151 -1.56 -4.95 6.98
CA THR A 151 -2.59 -4.12 7.59
C THR A 151 -2.35 -2.68 7.17
N SER A 152 -3.42 -1.97 6.83
CA SER A 152 -3.39 -0.60 6.36
C SER A 152 -4.57 0.19 6.94
N ASP A 153 -4.29 1.37 7.49
CA ASP A 153 -5.33 2.32 7.90
C ASP A 153 -5.65 3.27 6.75
N ALA A 154 -6.60 2.85 5.91
CA ALA A 154 -7.10 3.63 4.78
C ALA A 154 -8.27 4.56 5.15
N SER A 155 -8.57 4.78 6.44
CA SER A 155 -9.74 5.55 6.89
C SER A 155 -9.75 6.99 6.38
N GLN A 156 -8.57 7.61 6.22
CA GLN A 156 -8.45 8.95 5.64
C GLN A 156 -8.74 8.95 4.14
N LEU A 157 -8.28 7.93 3.41
CA LEU A 157 -8.54 7.77 1.98
C LEU A 157 -10.03 7.63 1.71
N VAL A 158 -10.72 6.80 2.51
CA VAL A 158 -12.17 6.61 2.43
C VAL A 158 -12.92 7.91 2.71
N ARG A 159 -12.54 8.64 3.78
CA ARG A 159 -13.16 9.93 4.12
C ARG A 159 -13.06 10.95 2.98
N ARG A 160 -11.88 11.08 2.36
CA ARG A 160 -11.68 11.97 1.20
C ARG A 160 -12.44 11.49 -0.05
N GLY A 161 -12.51 10.17 -0.27
CA GLY A 161 -13.32 9.59 -1.35
C GLY A 161 -14.80 9.95 -1.24
N VAL A 162 -15.39 9.81 -0.05
CA VAL A 162 -16.79 10.19 0.21
C VAL A 162 -17.01 11.68 0.00
N GLN A 163 -16.09 12.54 0.46
CA GLN A 163 -16.18 13.98 0.23
C GLN A 163 -16.21 14.33 -1.27
N ARG A 164 -15.35 13.72 -2.10
CA ARG A 164 -15.35 13.94 -3.56
C ARG A 164 -16.69 13.55 -4.20
N MET A 165 -17.27 12.42 -3.80
CA MET A 165 -18.58 11.99 -4.31
C MET A 165 -19.70 12.94 -3.89
N SER A 166 -19.61 13.55 -2.70
CA SER A 166 -20.61 14.52 -2.23
C SER A 166 -20.55 15.88 -2.94
N THR A 167 -19.41 16.25 -3.52
CA THR A 167 -19.20 17.52 -4.22
C THR A 167 -19.44 17.45 -5.73
N MET A 168 -19.75 16.28 -6.29
CA MET A 168 -20.24 16.21 -7.68
C MET A 168 -21.64 16.86 -7.73
N PRO A 169 -21.84 17.92 -8.53
CA PRO A 169 -23.17 18.48 -8.71
C PRO A 169 -24.04 17.39 -9.32
N LEU A 170 -25.15 17.05 -8.65
CA LEU A 170 -26.28 16.45 -9.36
C LEU A 170 -26.64 17.47 -10.45
N SER A 171 -26.32 17.16 -11.71
CA SER A 171 -26.80 17.94 -12.85
C SER A 171 -28.29 18.19 -12.65
N PRO A 172 -28.80 19.42 -12.83
CA PRO A 172 -30.21 19.71 -12.64
C PRO A 172 -30.98 18.92 -13.69
N ALA A 173 -31.56 17.80 -13.27
CA ALA A 173 -32.58 17.13 -14.06
C ALA A 173 -33.75 18.10 -14.19
N GLU A 174 -34.12 18.32 -15.44
CA GLU A 174 -35.21 19.20 -15.86
C GLU A 174 -36.48 18.91 -15.05
N THR A 175 -37.17 20.00 -14.69
CA THR A 175 -38.49 20.06 -14.06
C THR A 175 -39.45 18.94 -14.47
N PRO A 176 -40.30 18.51 -13.54
CA PRO A 176 -41.73 18.55 -13.87
C PRO A 176 -42.61 19.11 -12.73
N PHE A 177 -43.39 20.11 -13.12
CA PHE A 177 -44.75 20.43 -12.69
C PHE A 177 -45.06 20.55 -11.18
N SER A 178 -45.24 21.81 -10.74
CA SER A 178 -46.08 22.15 -9.59
C SER A 178 -47.55 21.79 -9.86
N PRO A 179 -48.29 21.23 -8.90
CA PRO A 179 -49.75 21.29 -8.91
C PRO A 179 -50.24 22.44 -8.04
N ARG A 180 -50.96 23.37 -8.66
CA ARG A 180 -51.69 24.46 -8.03
C ARG A 180 -53.14 24.03 -7.79
N GLU A 181 -53.56 24.16 -6.53
CA GLU A 181 -54.90 24.50 -6.00
C GLU A 181 -56.17 23.76 -6.50
N THR A 182 -56.91 23.21 -5.52
CA THR A 182 -58.37 22.99 -5.43
C THR A 182 -59.19 24.25 -5.79
N PRO A 183 -60.51 24.20 -6.13
CA PRO A 183 -61.56 23.47 -5.37
C PRO A 183 -62.80 22.94 -6.16
N SER A 184 -63.68 22.24 -5.41
CA SER A 184 -65.16 22.17 -5.54
C SER A 184 -65.77 20.76 -5.75
N SER A 185 -66.47 20.27 -4.71
CA SER A 185 -67.51 19.21 -4.70
C SER A 185 -68.84 19.75 -5.29
N PRO A 186 -69.95 18.97 -5.55
CA PRO A 186 -70.44 17.80 -4.77
C PRO A 186 -71.23 16.65 -5.49
N ALA A 187 -71.47 15.57 -4.70
CA ALA A 187 -72.49 14.48 -4.78
C ALA A 187 -72.40 13.49 -5.98
N ALA A 188 -72.66 12.16 -5.90
CA ALA A 188 -73.35 11.29 -4.95
C ALA A 188 -72.85 9.81 -5.03
N GLU A 189 -73.21 9.05 -4.00
CA GLU A 189 -73.23 7.59 -3.70
C GLU A 189 -73.15 6.59 -4.89
N THR A 190 -72.40 5.48 -4.85
CA THR A 190 -72.69 4.26 -4.06
C THR A 190 -71.53 3.22 -4.15
N SER A 191 -71.33 2.50 -3.04
CA SER A 191 -70.96 1.08 -2.87
C SER A 191 -69.90 0.39 -3.78
N SER A 192 -68.75 -0.02 -3.20
CA SER A 192 -68.41 -1.46 -2.95
C SER A 192 -66.93 -1.67 -2.57
N SER A 193 -66.74 -2.73 -1.78
CA SER A 193 -65.55 -3.29 -1.12
C SER A 193 -64.30 -3.51 -1.97
N ASN A 194 -63.10 -3.23 -1.42
CA ASN A 194 -62.07 -4.25 -1.18
C ASN A 194 -60.79 -3.70 -0.52
N SER A 195 -60.37 -4.41 0.53
CA SER A 195 -58.99 -4.83 0.86
C SER A 195 -57.86 -3.80 0.88
N GLN A 196 -57.45 -3.42 2.09
CA GLN A 196 -56.07 -3.02 2.45
C GLN A 196 -55.06 -4.15 2.15
N PRO A 197 -53.77 -3.83 1.96
CA PRO A 197 -52.87 -3.88 3.11
C PRO A 197 -51.93 -2.68 3.26
N SER A 198 -51.53 -2.50 4.51
CA SER A 198 -50.77 -1.43 5.13
C SER A 198 -49.35 -1.26 4.58
N THR A 199 -48.96 -0.04 4.21
CA THR A 199 -47.55 0.34 4.03
C THR A 199 -47.00 0.90 5.34
N SER A 200 -46.07 0.16 5.96
CA SER A 200 -45.35 0.59 7.16
C SER A 200 -44.50 1.83 6.83
N ARG A 201 -44.78 2.96 7.47
CA ARG A 201 -43.88 4.11 7.49
C ARG A 201 -42.71 3.77 8.43
N TYR A 202 -41.54 3.48 7.87
CA TYR A 202 -40.30 3.50 8.63
C TYR A 202 -39.93 4.95 8.93
N ASN A 203 -40.10 5.33 10.20
CA ASN A 203 -39.69 6.61 10.77
C ASN A 203 -38.23 6.48 11.20
N PHE A 204 -37.29 7.13 10.51
CA PHE A 204 -35.91 7.22 10.97
C PHE A 204 -35.81 8.34 12.02
N PRO A 205 -35.26 8.09 13.22
CA PRO A 205 -35.01 9.15 14.18
C PRO A 205 -33.86 10.04 13.68
N SER A 206 -34.10 11.35 13.75
CA SER A 206 -33.18 12.44 13.44
C SER A 206 -31.88 12.27 14.25
N ALA A 207 -30.74 12.22 13.56
CA ALA A 207 -29.43 12.12 14.17
C ALA A 207 -29.02 13.46 14.78
N SER A 208 -28.64 13.42 16.05
CA SER A 208 -28.09 14.52 16.83
C SER A 208 -26.93 15.23 16.12
N GLU A 209 -27.02 16.55 15.99
CA GLU A 209 -25.92 17.43 15.60
C GLU A 209 -24.82 17.39 16.67
N LEU A 210 -23.57 17.14 16.24
CA LEU A 210 -22.37 17.40 17.03
C LEU A 210 -21.68 18.67 16.51
N PRO A 211 -21.08 19.49 17.40
CA PRO A 211 -20.61 20.81 17.04
C PRO A 211 -19.39 20.76 16.12
N ALA A 212 -19.43 21.57 15.06
CA ALA A 212 -18.32 21.78 14.15
C ALA A 212 -17.17 22.54 14.84
N ILE A 213 -16.02 21.87 15.02
CA ILE A 213 -14.79 22.52 15.42
C ILE A 213 -14.22 23.26 14.20
N ARG A 214 -14.36 24.58 14.18
CA ARG A 214 -13.65 25.46 13.25
C ARG A 214 -12.16 25.47 13.61
N THR A 215 -11.33 24.82 12.82
CA THR A 215 -9.88 25.04 12.86
C THR A 215 -9.49 26.01 11.75
N THR A 216 -8.87 27.11 12.17
CA THR A 216 -8.36 28.20 11.36
C THR A 216 -7.28 27.71 10.40
N SER A 217 -7.40 28.16 9.14
CA SER A 217 -6.43 27.99 8.06
C SER A 217 -5.01 28.36 8.52
N HIS A 218 -4.13 27.38 8.57
CA HIS A 218 -2.69 27.57 8.56
C HIS A 218 -2.19 27.06 7.21
N LYS A 219 -1.69 27.97 6.36
CA LYS A 219 -0.81 27.63 5.25
C LYS A 219 0.40 26.89 5.83
N ALA A 220 0.57 25.63 5.46
CA ALA A 220 1.78 24.86 5.71
C ALA A 220 2.56 24.77 4.40
N ASP A 221 3.86 25.02 4.47
CA ASP A 221 4.82 24.87 3.37
C ASP A 221 4.64 23.54 2.64
N GLU A 222 4.52 23.60 1.31
CA GLU A 222 4.33 22.51 0.34
C GLU A 222 5.56 21.58 0.17
N THR A 223 6.43 21.43 1.17
CA THR A 223 7.64 20.62 1.03
C THR A 223 7.83 19.62 2.15
N LEU A 224 7.68 18.34 1.79
CA LEU A 224 8.19 17.21 2.56
C LEU A 224 9.74 17.15 2.46
N PRO A 225 10.43 16.47 3.40
CA PRO A 225 11.89 16.38 3.41
C PRO A 225 12.43 15.79 2.10
N ALA A 226 13.46 16.43 1.55
CA ALA A 226 14.10 15.99 0.32
C ALA A 226 14.68 14.57 0.47
N TYR A 227 14.30 13.68 -0.45
CA TYR A 227 14.98 12.40 -0.61
C TYR A 227 15.78 12.43 -1.92
N ASN A 228 17.10 12.28 -1.80
CA ASN A 228 18.00 12.14 -2.94
C ASN A 228 17.74 10.78 -3.61
N SER A 229 16.92 10.79 -4.65
CA SER A 229 16.91 9.73 -5.66
C SER A 229 18.32 9.65 -6.26
N PRO A 230 18.99 8.49 -6.32
CA PRO A 230 20.16 8.36 -7.17
C PRO A 230 19.67 8.42 -8.61
N SER A 231 19.94 9.56 -9.28
CA SER A 231 19.83 9.68 -10.73
C SER A 231 20.71 8.60 -11.36
N LYS A 232 20.11 7.84 -12.29
CA LYS A 232 20.87 7.05 -13.25
C LYS A 232 21.49 8.04 -14.24
N ASP A 233 22.61 8.65 -13.87
CA ASP A 233 23.54 9.22 -14.82
C ASP A 233 24.89 8.54 -14.60
N VAL A 234 25.17 7.62 -15.51
CA VAL A 234 26.52 7.13 -15.77
C VAL A 234 27.23 8.27 -16.47
N ASP A 235 28.26 8.83 -15.84
CA ASP A 235 29.37 9.36 -16.60
C ASP A 235 30.71 9.05 -15.93
N ILE A 236 31.62 8.66 -16.81
CA ILE A 236 32.93 8.07 -16.59
C ILE A 236 33.92 9.18 -16.21
N SER A 237 34.68 9.02 -15.11
CA SER A 237 36.15 9.12 -15.12
C SER A 237 36.80 9.11 -13.72
N ASN A 238 37.85 8.29 -13.61
CA ASN A 238 39.07 8.42 -12.80
C ASN A 238 39.01 8.51 -11.26
N GLY A 239 39.45 7.42 -10.63
CA GLY A 239 40.04 7.43 -9.29
C GLY A 239 40.38 6.02 -8.77
N SER A 240 41.63 5.60 -8.91
CA SER A 240 42.20 4.31 -8.44
C SER A 240 42.00 4.03 -6.94
N PRO A 241 42.00 2.75 -6.51
CA PRO A 241 41.88 2.38 -5.11
C PRO A 241 43.26 2.39 -4.42
N THR A 242 43.36 2.96 -3.21
CA THR A 242 44.52 2.76 -2.34
C THR A 242 44.25 1.58 -1.40
N LEU A 243 44.92 0.47 -1.65
CA LEU A 243 45.01 -0.67 -0.73
C LEU A 243 46.06 -0.32 0.35
N MET A 244 45.69 -0.41 1.63
CA MET A 244 46.68 -0.53 2.71
C MET A 244 46.75 -2.00 3.14
N SER A 245 47.85 -2.66 2.77
CA SER A 245 48.29 -3.93 3.34
C SER A 245 48.92 -3.69 4.70
N GLY A 246 48.42 -4.38 5.73
CA GLY A 246 49.09 -4.53 7.02
C GLY A 246 49.41 -6.01 7.25
N SER A 247 50.68 -6.36 7.11
CA SER A 247 51.25 -7.67 7.46
C SER A 247 51.84 -7.59 8.86
N SER A 248 51.65 -8.61 9.72
CA SER A 248 52.69 -9.06 10.66
C SER A 248 52.34 -10.39 11.37
N SER A 249 53.13 -11.42 11.01
CA SER A 249 53.77 -12.48 11.82
C SER A 249 52.97 -13.37 12.80
N GLU A 250 52.97 -14.68 12.46
CA GLU A 250 52.80 -15.86 13.33
C GLU A 250 53.86 -15.93 14.45
N PRO A 251 53.55 -16.64 15.57
CA PRO A 251 54.55 -17.29 16.39
C PRO A 251 54.57 -18.81 16.19
N GLN A 252 55.80 -19.28 16.02
CA GLN A 252 56.30 -20.65 15.87
C GLN A 252 55.99 -21.54 17.09
N GLU A 253 55.41 -22.72 16.86
CA GLU A 253 55.45 -23.84 17.82
C GLU A 253 56.89 -24.39 17.94
N LYS A 254 57.30 -24.73 19.15
CA LYS A 254 58.51 -25.52 19.43
C LYS A 254 58.16 -26.64 20.40
N SER A 255 58.78 -27.78 20.10
CA SER A 255 58.64 -29.15 20.61
C SER A 255 58.55 -29.33 22.12
#